data_AF-A0A061D0W7-F1
#
_entry.id   AF-A0A061D0W7-F1
#
_cell.length_a   1.000
_cell.length_b   1.000
_cell.length_c   1.000
_cell.angle_alpha   90.00
_cell.angle_beta   90.00
_cell.angle_gamma   90.00
#
_symmetry.space_group_name_H-M   'P 1'
#
loop_
_entity.id
_entity.type
_entity.pdbx_description
1 polymer ?
#
loop_
_entity_poly.entity_id
_entity_poly.type
_entity_poly.pdbx_seq_one_letter_code
_entity_poly.pdbx_strand_id
1 'polypeptide(L)'
;MIPYDAALGDKGGKDDPDGSANAPQKIAFYLNNSEFNKHLQNYLTVTSDCEAMAKDLRLIVEATPDPQKLSNVEAALKKEGTRLWAIFENLIQNKIDYVELRHTLDDYIVISKGLQAKNVTPQKMAELNKQLADLEERFVDIERIAHALVHTDVAAEYKDTIIYVKEFIQKHMPKKLSTPSNVINKPKPKDNTSATDQKNNMASMGKGDTPCGKCESPKPEKNTDNTNVTHGTTGASGFVMIGAKVVRNMAILGVIAVV
;
A
#
# COMPACT_ATOMS: atom_id res chain seq x y z
N MET A 1 -0.02 2.20 -31.93
CA MET A 1 1.09 1.29 -32.26
C MET A 1 2.36 2.11 -32.16
N ILE A 2 3.14 1.89 -31.09
CA ILE A 2 4.43 2.53 -30.85
C ILE A 2 5.39 1.37 -30.57
N PRO A 3 6.52 1.23 -31.28
CA PRO A 3 7.46 0.16 -31.03
C PRO A 3 8.37 0.54 -29.85
N TYR A 4 8.56 -0.39 -28.93
CA TYR A 4 9.61 -0.35 -27.92
C TYR A 4 10.74 -1.25 -28.41
N ASP A 5 11.86 -0.64 -28.80
CA ASP A 5 13.16 -1.28 -28.93
C ASP A 5 14.20 -0.39 -28.24
N ALA A 6 14.75 -0.91 -27.14
CA ALA A 6 16.02 -0.53 -26.53
C ALA A 6 16.34 -1.66 -25.52
N ALA A 7 17.14 -2.67 -25.89
CA ALA A 7 18.60 -2.63 -25.86
C ALA A 7 19.15 -2.07 -24.54
N LEU A 8 19.30 -2.95 -23.53
CA LEU A 8 20.14 -2.70 -22.36
C LEU A 8 21.35 -3.63 -22.44
N GLY A 9 22.51 -2.99 -22.59
CA GLY A 9 23.81 -3.62 -22.63
C GLY A 9 24.26 -4.11 -21.26
N ASP A 10 24.74 -5.34 -21.28
CA ASP A 10 25.46 -6.03 -20.22
C ASP A 10 26.90 -5.51 -20.13
N LYS A 11 27.23 -4.78 -19.06
CA LYS A 11 28.61 -4.52 -18.61
C LYS A 11 28.67 -4.33 -17.09
N GLY A 12 28.67 -5.44 -16.36
CA GLY A 12 29.06 -5.48 -14.94
C GLY A 12 30.55 -5.14 -14.77
N GLY A 13 30.82 -3.97 -14.18
CA GLY A 13 32.14 -3.53 -13.77
C GLY A 13 32.52 -4.09 -12.39
N LYS A 14 33.81 -4.28 -12.15
CA LYS A 14 34.40 -5.03 -11.03
C LYS A 14 34.46 -4.28 -9.69
N ASP A 15 33.61 -3.25 -9.53
CA ASP A 15 33.59 -2.35 -8.38
C ASP A 15 32.17 -2.26 -7.77
N ASP A 16 31.44 -3.38 -7.71
CA ASP A 16 30.10 -3.44 -7.11
C ASP A 16 30.17 -3.11 -5.61
N PRO A 17 29.65 -1.95 -5.13
CA PRO A 17 29.48 -1.66 -3.71
C PRO A 17 28.26 -2.39 -3.11
N ASP A 18 27.76 -3.41 -3.80
CA ASP A 18 26.37 -3.90 -3.71
C ASP A 18 26.12 -4.94 -2.61
N GLY A 19 27.09 -5.15 -1.73
CA GLY A 19 26.96 -6.11 -0.62
C GLY A 19 26.06 -5.66 0.54
N SER A 20 25.74 -4.36 0.65
CA SER A 20 25.02 -3.82 1.82
C SER A 20 23.64 -3.20 1.53
N ALA A 21 23.33 -2.88 0.26
CA ALA A 21 22.06 -2.26 -0.11
C ALA A 21 20.88 -3.26 -0.14
N ASN A 22 21.18 -4.56 -0.21
CA ASN A 22 20.19 -5.64 -0.40
C ASN A 22 20.02 -6.55 0.84
N ALA A 23 20.56 -6.18 2.00
CA ALA A 23 20.35 -6.95 3.21
C ALA A 23 18.88 -6.85 3.67
N PRO A 24 18.25 -7.94 4.15
CA PRO A 24 16.91 -7.89 4.73
C PRO A 24 16.82 -6.81 5.80
N GLN A 25 15.88 -5.89 5.62
CA GLN A 25 15.57 -4.80 6.53
C GLN A 25 14.50 -5.28 7.51
N LYS A 26 14.71 -5.02 8.79
CA LYS A 26 13.74 -5.35 9.84
C LYS A 26 12.52 -4.45 9.78
N ILE A 27 11.41 -4.87 10.38
CA ILE A 27 10.16 -4.08 10.46
C ILE A 27 10.42 -2.64 10.95
N ALA A 28 11.30 -2.49 11.93
CA ALA A 28 11.68 -1.20 12.51
C ALA A 28 12.16 -0.16 11.47
N PHE A 29 12.84 -0.61 10.41
CA PHE A 29 13.33 0.26 9.35
C PHE A 29 12.17 0.94 8.62
N TYR A 30 11.23 0.13 8.13
CA TYR A 30 10.08 0.60 7.37
C TYR A 30 9.15 1.45 8.22
N LEU A 31 8.90 1.03 9.47
CA LEU A 31 8.00 1.74 10.37
C LEU A 31 8.46 3.19 10.65
N ASN A 32 9.77 3.43 10.70
CA ASN A 32 10.34 4.75 10.90
C ASN A 32 10.44 5.60 9.62
N ASN A 33 10.08 5.04 8.45
CA ASN A 33 10.06 5.75 7.18
C ASN A 33 8.68 6.36 6.93
N SER A 34 8.58 7.70 6.97
CA SER A 34 7.31 8.41 6.79
C SER A 34 6.73 8.30 5.38
N GLU A 35 7.58 8.21 4.35
CA GLU A 35 7.12 8.08 2.95
C GLU A 35 6.50 6.69 2.72
N PHE A 36 7.16 5.64 3.21
CA PHE A 36 6.61 4.28 3.21
C PHE A 36 5.23 4.23 3.85
N ASN A 37 5.07 4.78 5.07
CA ASN A 37 3.79 4.79 5.78
C ASN A 37 2.71 5.56 4.99
N LYS A 38 3.09 6.67 4.36
CA LYS A 38 2.20 7.44 3.50
C LYS A 38 1.77 6.64 2.27
N HIS A 39 2.69 6.00 1.56
CA HIS A 39 2.38 5.19 0.38
C HIS A 39 1.49 3.99 0.73
N LEU A 40 1.77 3.29 1.84
CA LEU A 40 0.92 2.21 2.34
C LEU A 40 -0.51 2.70 2.63
N GLN A 41 -0.65 3.82 3.34
CA GLN A 41 -1.95 4.39 3.65
C GLN A 41 -2.71 4.85 2.40
N ASN A 42 -2.01 5.47 1.44
CA ASN A 42 -2.59 5.89 0.16
C ASN A 42 -3.11 4.67 -0.61
N TYR A 43 -2.33 3.60 -0.70
CA TYR A 43 -2.72 2.36 -1.38
C TYR A 43 -3.97 1.73 -0.76
N LEU A 44 -4.00 1.58 0.57
CA LEU A 44 -5.16 1.02 1.28
C LEU A 44 -6.43 1.87 1.09
N THR A 45 -6.27 3.19 1.01
CA THR A 45 -7.37 4.12 0.75
C THR A 45 -7.89 3.97 -0.68
N VAL A 46 -6.99 4.02 -1.67
CA VAL A 46 -7.33 3.87 -3.09
C VAL A 46 -7.97 2.53 -3.39
N THR A 47 -7.47 1.42 -2.83
CA THR A 47 -8.07 0.10 -3.04
C THR A 47 -9.50 0.01 -2.51
N SER A 48 -9.78 0.66 -1.37
CA SER A 48 -11.14 0.72 -0.81
C SER A 48 -12.09 1.56 -1.68
N ASP A 49 -11.61 2.66 -2.25
CA ASP A 49 -12.34 3.44 -3.27
C ASP A 49 -12.61 2.60 -4.53
N CYS A 50 -11.62 1.84 -4.99
CA CYS A 50 -11.75 0.94 -6.15
C CYS A 50 -12.76 -0.19 -5.91
N GLU A 51 -12.90 -0.72 -4.69
CA GLU A 51 -13.95 -1.69 -4.36
C GLU A 51 -15.36 -1.14 -4.56
N ALA A 52 -15.60 0.12 -4.16
CA ALA A 52 -16.87 0.79 -4.39
C ALA A 52 -17.12 0.98 -5.90
N MET A 53 -16.13 1.51 -6.62
CA MET A 53 -16.25 1.74 -8.07
C MET A 53 -16.39 0.44 -8.87
N ALA A 54 -15.76 -0.66 -8.44
CA ALA A 54 -15.89 -1.96 -9.09
C ALA A 54 -17.32 -2.49 -9.01
N LYS A 55 -18.03 -2.25 -7.89
CA LYS A 55 -19.46 -2.59 -7.75
C LYS A 55 -20.32 -1.79 -8.72
N ASP A 56 -20.06 -0.49 -8.85
CA ASP A 56 -20.80 0.38 -9.78
C ASP A 56 -20.54 0.01 -11.24
N LEU A 57 -19.29 -0.25 -11.61
CA LEU A 57 -18.92 -0.74 -12.95
C LEU A 57 -19.62 -2.04 -13.28
N ARG A 58 -19.67 -2.98 -12.33
CA ARG A 58 -20.40 -4.24 -12.49
C ARG A 58 -21.88 -4.00 -12.77
N LEU A 59 -22.54 -3.09 -12.05
CA LEU A 59 -23.94 -2.73 -12.30
C LEU A 59 -24.15 -2.15 -13.71
N ILE A 60 -23.24 -1.31 -14.20
CA ILE A 60 -23.28 -0.76 -15.56
C ILE A 60 -23.15 -1.88 -16.61
N VAL A 61 -22.20 -2.80 -16.41
CA VAL A 61 -21.96 -3.93 -17.31
C VAL A 61 -23.17 -4.89 -17.33
N GLU A 62 -23.76 -5.17 -16.17
CA GLU A 62 -24.93 -6.06 -16.03
C GLU A 62 -26.22 -5.43 -16.55
N ALA A 63 -26.39 -4.11 -16.44
CA ALA A 63 -27.54 -3.39 -16.99
C ALA A 63 -27.53 -3.32 -18.53
N THR A 64 -26.39 -3.62 -19.16
CA THR A 64 -26.26 -3.56 -20.62
C THR A 64 -26.87 -4.84 -21.25
N PRO A 65 -27.82 -4.71 -22.21
CA PRO A 65 -28.51 -5.85 -22.81
C PRO A 65 -27.60 -6.93 -23.41
N ASP A 66 -28.23 -8.04 -23.78
CA ASP A 66 -27.56 -9.16 -24.45
C ASP A 66 -26.76 -8.68 -25.68
N PRO A 67 -25.48 -9.06 -25.83
CA PRO A 67 -24.62 -8.64 -26.94
C PRO A 67 -25.20 -8.81 -28.34
N GLN A 68 -26.11 -9.78 -28.57
CA GLN A 68 -26.75 -9.95 -29.87
C GLN A 68 -27.73 -8.81 -30.24
N LYS A 69 -28.11 -7.97 -29.27
CA LYS A 69 -29.07 -6.88 -29.41
C LYS A 69 -28.44 -5.50 -29.21
N LEU A 70 -27.13 -5.43 -28.99
CA LEU A 70 -26.44 -4.16 -28.71
C LEU A 70 -26.19 -3.37 -29.99
N SER A 71 -26.44 -2.07 -29.92
CA SER A 71 -25.83 -1.12 -30.84
C SER A 71 -24.31 -1.09 -30.65
N ASN A 72 -23.58 -0.62 -31.66
CA ASN A 72 -22.11 -0.46 -31.58
C ASN A 72 -21.67 0.37 -30.37
N VAL A 73 -22.47 1.37 -29.99
CA VAL A 73 -22.20 2.25 -28.84
C VAL A 73 -22.31 1.48 -27.52
N GLU A 74 -23.36 0.67 -27.35
CA GLU A 74 -23.56 -0.09 -26.12
C GLU A 74 -22.55 -1.26 -26.00
N ALA A 75 -22.17 -1.87 -27.11
CA ALA A 75 -21.11 -2.88 -27.14
C ALA A 75 -19.76 -2.29 -26.71
N ALA A 76 -19.41 -1.09 -27.21
CA ALA A 76 -18.21 -0.37 -26.80
C ALA A 76 -18.24 0.01 -25.31
N LEU A 77 -19.40 0.47 -24.82
CA LEU A 77 -19.61 0.78 -23.41
C LEU A 77 -19.38 -0.44 -22.51
N LYS A 78 -19.99 -1.58 -22.86
CA LYS A 78 -19.85 -2.83 -22.11
C LYS A 78 -18.39 -3.28 -22.07
N LYS A 79 -17.71 -3.27 -23.23
CA LYS A 79 -16.29 -3.63 -23.34
C LYS A 79 -15.41 -2.75 -22.46
N GLU A 80 -15.64 -1.44 -22.48
CA GLU A 80 -14.86 -0.51 -21.66
C GLU A 80 -15.14 -0.68 -20.16
N GLY A 81 -16.41 -0.86 -19.77
CA GLY A 81 -16.79 -1.15 -18.39
C GLY A 81 -16.15 -2.43 -17.86
N THR A 82 -16.15 -3.51 -18.66
CA THR A 82 -15.47 -4.77 -18.31
C THR A 82 -13.96 -4.59 -18.17
N ARG A 83 -13.32 -3.82 -19.08
CA ARG A 83 -11.88 -3.53 -19.00
C ARG A 83 -11.54 -2.77 -17.71
N LEU A 84 -12.30 -1.73 -17.37
CA LEU A 84 -12.10 -0.94 -16.16
C LEU A 84 -12.33 -1.77 -14.89
N TRP A 85 -13.37 -2.61 -14.89
CA TRP A 85 -13.65 -3.50 -13.77
C TRP A 85 -12.49 -4.47 -13.53
N ALA A 86 -11.93 -5.09 -14.57
CA ALA A 86 -10.79 -5.99 -14.46
C ALA A 86 -9.53 -5.31 -13.88
N ILE A 87 -9.30 -4.03 -14.22
CA ILE A 87 -8.18 -3.27 -13.64
C ILE A 87 -8.36 -3.12 -12.12
N PHE A 88 -9.56 -2.78 -11.67
CA PHE A 88 -9.85 -2.62 -10.25
C PHE A 88 -9.88 -3.94 -9.51
N GLU A 89 -10.39 -5.00 -10.11
CA GLU A 89 -10.37 -6.35 -9.52
C GLU A 89 -8.94 -6.83 -9.28
N ASN A 90 -8.02 -6.60 -10.22
CA ASN A 90 -6.60 -6.91 -10.02
C ASN A 90 -5.99 -6.12 -8.85
N LEU A 91 -6.32 -4.82 -8.73
CA LEU A 91 -5.84 -3.99 -7.63
C LEU A 91 -6.40 -4.45 -6.27
N ILE A 92 -7.68 -4.80 -6.23
CA ILE A 92 -8.38 -5.31 -5.03
C ILE A 92 -7.80 -6.66 -4.62
N GLN A 93 -7.51 -7.55 -5.56
CA GLN A 93 -6.93 -8.85 -5.26
C GLN A 93 -5.55 -8.74 -4.61
N ASN A 94 -4.77 -7.73 -5.00
CA ASN A 94 -3.48 -7.43 -4.39
C ASN A 94 -3.61 -6.77 -3.01
N LYS A 95 -4.77 -6.23 -2.62
CA LYS A 95 -4.99 -5.55 -1.33
C LYS A 95 -4.67 -6.42 -0.12
N ILE A 96 -4.90 -7.74 -0.21
CA ILE A 96 -4.72 -8.68 0.89
C ILE A 96 -3.31 -8.58 1.48
N ASP A 97 -2.29 -8.61 0.63
CA ASP A 97 -0.90 -8.57 1.08
C ASP A 97 -0.54 -7.22 1.75
N TYR A 98 -1.15 -6.11 1.31
CA TYR A 98 -0.93 -4.79 1.91
C TYR A 98 -1.66 -4.62 3.25
N VAL A 99 -2.82 -5.27 3.41
CA VAL A 99 -3.54 -5.33 4.69
C VAL A 99 -2.74 -6.17 5.68
N GLU A 100 -2.20 -7.31 5.24
CA GLU A 100 -1.31 -8.14 6.06
C GLU A 100 -0.05 -7.39 6.48
N LEU A 101 0.56 -6.63 5.57
CA LEU A 101 1.66 -5.73 5.89
C LEU A 101 1.27 -4.71 6.95
N ARG A 102 0.11 -4.06 6.83
CA ARG A 102 -0.36 -3.10 7.83
C ARG A 102 -0.55 -3.76 9.21
N HIS A 103 -1.18 -4.94 9.27
CA HIS A 103 -1.34 -5.67 10.52
C HIS A 103 0.01 -6.05 11.14
N THR A 104 0.98 -6.47 10.33
CA THR A 104 2.33 -6.80 10.82
C THR A 104 3.02 -5.60 11.46
N LEU A 105 2.87 -4.40 10.88
CA LEU A 105 3.39 -3.16 11.46
C LEU A 105 2.68 -2.78 12.77
N ASP A 106 1.35 -2.92 12.80
CA ASP A 106 0.54 -2.60 13.98
C ASP A 106 0.88 -3.56 15.15
N ASP A 107 1.06 -4.86 14.87
CA ASP A 107 1.53 -5.86 15.83
C ASP A 107 2.93 -5.50 16.38
N TYR A 108 3.85 -5.09 15.50
CA TYR A 108 5.20 -4.66 15.90
C TYR A 108 5.14 -3.48 16.87
N ILE A 109 4.29 -2.48 16.61
CA ILE A 109 4.10 -1.33 17.50
C ILE A 109 3.62 -1.79 18.87
N VAL A 110 2.64 -2.69 18.92
CA VAL A 110 2.08 -3.20 20.19
C VAL A 110 3.15 -3.96 20.98
N ILE A 111 3.90 -4.86 20.35
CA ILE A 111 4.97 -5.64 20.99
C ILE A 111 6.08 -4.72 21.48
N SER A 112 6.53 -3.77 20.64
CA SER A 112 7.59 -2.82 20.98
C SER A 112 7.22 -1.94 22.18
N LYS A 113 5.98 -1.45 22.23
CA LYS A 113 5.46 -0.72 23.40
C LYS A 113 5.45 -1.61 24.65
N GLY A 114 5.07 -2.88 24.50
CA GLY A 114 5.13 -3.87 25.57
C GLY A 114 6.55 -4.07 26.11
N LEU A 115 7.55 -4.17 25.23
CA LEU A 115 8.95 -4.33 25.62
C LEU A 115 9.54 -3.09 26.31
N GLN A 116 9.04 -1.90 25.97
CA GLN A 116 9.47 -0.62 26.55
C GLN A 116 8.76 -0.26 27.88
N ALA A 117 7.78 -1.06 28.33
CA ALA A 117 7.07 -0.77 29.57
C ALA A 117 7.98 -0.89 30.81
N LYS A 118 7.81 0.02 31.77
CA LYS A 118 8.71 0.13 32.96
C LYS A 118 8.70 -1.08 33.90
N ASN A 119 7.61 -1.86 33.92
CA ASN A 119 7.39 -2.92 34.92
C ASN A 119 7.05 -4.27 34.25
N VAL A 120 7.78 -4.65 33.20
CA VAL A 120 7.58 -5.94 32.53
C VAL A 120 8.25 -7.04 33.33
N THR A 121 7.51 -8.10 33.66
CA THR A 121 8.08 -9.27 34.32
C THR A 121 9.03 -10.01 33.39
N PRO A 122 10.05 -10.73 33.90
CA PRO A 122 10.96 -11.50 33.05
C PRO A 122 10.24 -12.49 32.14
N GLN A 123 9.18 -13.14 32.64
CA GLN A 123 8.35 -14.05 31.85
C GLN A 123 7.63 -13.34 30.70
N LYS A 124 7.05 -12.16 30.97
CA LYS A 124 6.36 -11.39 29.91
C LYS A 124 7.36 -10.82 28.90
N MET A 125 8.56 -10.44 29.32
CA MET A 125 9.63 -10.00 28.43
C MET A 125 10.08 -11.12 27.48
N ALA A 126 10.29 -12.33 28.01
CA ALA A 126 10.63 -13.50 27.18
C ALA A 126 9.52 -13.81 26.15
N GLU A 127 8.26 -13.75 26.57
CA GLU A 127 7.11 -13.93 25.67
C GLU A 127 7.07 -12.86 24.56
N LEU A 128 7.24 -11.58 24.91
CA LEU A 128 7.23 -10.50 23.92
C LEU A 128 8.42 -10.59 22.95
N ASN A 129 9.60 -11.00 23.42
CA ASN A 129 10.76 -11.23 22.55
C ASN A 129 10.51 -12.38 21.57
N LYS A 130 9.85 -13.46 22.03
CA LYS A 130 9.44 -14.56 21.16
C LYS A 130 8.44 -14.08 20.10
N GLN A 131 7.39 -13.37 20.51
CA GLN A 131 6.41 -12.80 19.58
C GLN A 131 7.06 -11.86 18.56
N LEU A 132 8.07 -11.08 18.96
CA LEU A 132 8.83 -10.22 18.06
C LEU A 132 9.63 -11.03 17.03
N ALA A 133 10.29 -12.11 17.45
CA ALA A 133 11.03 -12.99 16.55
C ALA A 133 10.09 -13.67 15.52
N ASP A 134 8.97 -14.22 15.99
CA ASP A 134 7.95 -14.84 15.14
C ASP A 134 7.34 -13.83 14.15
N LEU A 135 7.19 -12.56 14.56
CA LEU A 135 6.70 -11.47 13.71
C LEU A 135 7.72 -11.09 12.62
N GLU A 136 9.00 -10.95 12.97
CA GLU A 136 10.06 -10.64 12.00
C GLU A 136 10.24 -11.79 10.99
N GLU A 137 10.05 -13.05 11.40
CA GLU A 137 10.05 -14.20 10.48
C GLU A 137 8.91 -14.11 9.45
N ARG A 138 7.67 -13.85 9.90
CA ARG A 138 6.52 -13.65 9.00
C ARG A 138 6.71 -12.45 8.07
N PHE A 139 7.40 -11.41 8.54
CA PHE A 139 7.64 -10.22 7.74
C PHE A 139 8.50 -10.49 6.50
N VAL A 140 9.40 -11.48 6.53
CA VAL A 140 10.26 -11.84 5.38
C VAL A 140 9.44 -12.10 4.12
N ASP A 141 8.29 -12.78 4.23
CA ASP A 141 7.45 -13.14 3.07
C ASP A 141 6.80 -11.92 2.39
N ILE A 142 6.58 -10.84 3.16
CA ILE A 142 5.93 -9.60 2.71
C ILE A 142 6.89 -8.42 2.60
N GLU A 143 8.16 -8.58 2.99
CA GLU A 143 9.18 -7.53 2.99
C GLU A 143 9.32 -6.90 1.61
N ARG A 144 9.28 -7.70 0.54
CA ARG A 144 9.37 -7.20 -0.84
C ARG A 144 8.31 -6.13 -1.16
N ILE A 145 7.14 -6.22 -0.54
CA ILE A 145 6.04 -5.26 -0.73
C ILE A 145 6.37 -3.98 0.02
N ALA A 146 6.89 -4.12 1.25
CA ALA A 146 7.34 -2.98 2.03
C ALA A 146 8.46 -2.22 1.31
N HIS A 147 9.42 -2.95 0.75
CA HIS A 147 10.50 -2.41 -0.06
C HIS A 147 9.99 -1.68 -1.31
N ALA A 148 9.06 -2.28 -2.07
CA ALA A 148 8.46 -1.62 -3.24
C ALA A 148 7.78 -0.28 -2.87
N LEU A 149 7.10 -0.23 -1.73
CA LEU A 149 6.45 0.98 -1.22
C LEU A 149 7.40 2.07 -0.75
N VAL A 150 8.66 1.75 -0.43
CA VAL A 150 9.68 2.78 -0.16
C VAL A 150 9.97 3.58 -1.44
N HIS A 151 9.93 2.94 -2.59
CA HIS A 151 10.37 3.54 -3.85
C HIS A 151 9.22 4.01 -4.75
N THR A 152 8.02 3.46 -4.57
CA THR A 152 6.90 3.67 -5.50
C THR A 152 5.62 4.02 -4.76
N ASP A 153 4.99 5.14 -5.12
CA ASP A 153 3.60 5.43 -4.75
C ASP A 153 2.66 4.74 -5.73
N VAL A 154 2.39 3.45 -5.50
CA VAL A 154 1.49 2.65 -6.34
C VAL A 154 0.12 3.33 -6.49
N ALA A 155 -0.37 4.02 -5.46
CA ALA A 155 -1.65 4.73 -5.53
C ALA A 155 -1.62 5.90 -6.52
N ALA A 156 -0.48 6.58 -6.66
CA ALA A 156 -0.31 7.67 -7.61
C ALA A 156 -0.43 7.20 -9.07
N GLU A 157 0.02 5.98 -9.38
CA GLU A 157 -0.06 5.40 -10.73
C GLU A 157 -1.50 5.19 -11.22
N TYR A 158 -2.44 4.95 -10.29
CA TYR A 158 -3.86 4.72 -10.61
C TYR A 158 -4.71 5.99 -10.60
N LYS A 159 -4.14 7.16 -10.27
CA LYS A 159 -4.90 8.40 -10.08
C LYS A 159 -5.75 8.78 -11.29
N ASP A 160 -5.16 8.78 -12.48
CA ASP A 160 -5.86 9.17 -13.71
C ASP A 160 -6.93 8.13 -14.09
N THR A 161 -6.63 6.85 -13.85
CA THR A 161 -7.61 5.76 -14.05
C THR A 161 -8.81 5.93 -13.12
N ILE A 162 -8.59 6.29 -11.86
CA ILE A 162 -9.66 6.54 -10.88
C ILE A 162 -10.54 7.72 -11.30
N ILE A 163 -9.94 8.83 -11.74
CA ILE A 163 -10.69 9.99 -12.23
C ILE A 163 -11.56 9.58 -13.43
N TYR A 164 -10.96 8.90 -14.39
CA TYR A 164 -11.67 8.42 -15.58
C TYR A 164 -12.82 7.47 -15.23
N VAL A 165 -12.61 6.52 -14.31
CA VAL A 165 -13.67 5.59 -13.87
C VAL A 165 -14.81 6.34 -13.17
N LYS A 166 -14.51 7.34 -12.34
CA LYS A 166 -15.54 8.17 -11.69
C LYS A 166 -16.41 8.89 -12.71
N GLU A 167 -15.79 9.50 -13.73
CA GLU A 167 -16.51 10.15 -14.83
C GLU A 167 -17.33 9.15 -15.66
N PHE A 168 -16.76 7.98 -15.95
CA PHE A 168 -17.44 6.90 -16.66
C PHE A 168 -18.68 6.43 -15.90
N ILE A 169 -18.56 6.16 -14.60
CA ILE A 169 -19.69 5.77 -13.74
C ILE A 169 -20.73 6.88 -13.73
N GLN A 170 -20.34 8.13 -13.47
CA GLN A 170 -21.28 9.25 -13.43
C GLN A 170 -22.08 9.41 -14.72
N LYS A 171 -21.45 9.18 -15.88
CA LYS A 171 -22.08 9.30 -17.19
C LYS A 171 -23.03 8.15 -17.51
N HIS A 172 -22.71 6.94 -17.06
CA HIS A 172 -23.37 5.71 -17.52
C HIS A 172 -24.19 4.98 -16.45
N MET A 173 -24.14 5.42 -15.19
CA MET A 173 -24.94 4.84 -14.12
C MET A 173 -26.44 5.07 -14.38
N PRO A 174 -27.29 4.03 -14.33
CA PRO A 174 -28.73 4.19 -14.52
C PRO A 174 -29.32 5.14 -13.48
N LYS A 175 -30.00 6.22 -13.91
CA LYS A 175 -30.62 7.22 -13.03
C LYS A 175 -31.61 6.63 -11.99
N LYS A 176 -32.15 5.43 -12.25
CA LYS A 176 -33.05 4.71 -11.32
C LYS A 176 -32.33 4.02 -10.16
N LEU A 177 -31.01 3.83 -10.24
CA LEU A 177 -30.18 3.22 -9.17
C LEU A 177 -29.36 4.25 -8.39
N SER A 178 -29.40 5.53 -8.78
CA SER A 178 -28.83 6.59 -7.98
C SER A 178 -29.66 6.73 -6.70
N THR A 179 -29.28 6.00 -5.65
CA THR A 179 -29.78 6.26 -4.30
C THR A 179 -29.64 7.76 -4.06
N PRO A 180 -30.70 8.48 -3.69
CA PRO A 180 -30.59 9.91 -3.46
C PRO A 180 -29.52 10.09 -2.38
N SER A 181 -28.36 10.63 -2.81
CA SER A 181 -27.33 11.08 -1.90
C SER A 181 -28.05 12.04 -0.96
N ASN A 182 -28.15 11.68 0.32
CA ASN A 182 -28.65 12.59 1.35
C ASN A 182 -27.72 13.80 1.32
N VAL A 183 -28.10 14.80 0.53
CA VAL A 183 -27.56 16.14 0.57
C VAL A 183 -27.81 16.56 2.01
N ILE A 184 -26.75 16.49 2.82
CA ILE A 184 -26.70 17.14 4.12
C ILE A 184 -27.05 18.58 3.82
N ASN A 185 -28.28 18.96 4.17
CA ASN A 185 -28.74 20.33 4.15
C ASN A 185 -27.69 21.15 4.89
N LYS A 186 -26.90 21.92 4.14
CA LYS A 186 -26.03 22.95 4.69
C LYS A 186 -26.92 23.84 5.56
N PRO A 187 -26.71 23.93 6.89
CA PRO A 187 -27.41 24.91 7.68
C PRO A 187 -27.04 26.29 7.14
N LYS A 188 -28.07 27.04 6.76
CA LYS A 188 -27.99 28.46 6.42
C LYS A 188 -27.25 29.17 7.57
N PRO A 189 -26.19 29.96 7.32
CA PRO A 189 -25.54 30.72 8.38
C PRO A 189 -26.56 31.72 8.91
N LYS A 190 -26.95 31.56 10.18
CA LYS A 190 -27.61 32.63 10.93
C LYS A 190 -26.50 33.53 11.45
N ASP A 191 -26.42 34.71 10.87
CA ASP A 191 -25.77 35.86 11.49
C ASP A 191 -26.34 36.02 12.90
N ASN A 192 -25.49 35.90 13.91
CA ASN A 192 -25.70 36.46 15.23
C ASN A 192 -24.35 36.79 15.83
N THR A 193 -23.94 38.02 15.56
CA THR A 193 -22.95 38.79 16.29
C THR A 193 -23.28 38.78 17.78
N SER A 194 -22.38 38.28 18.61
CA SER A 194 -22.23 38.76 19.99
C SER A 194 -20.75 38.83 20.31
N ALA A 195 -20.27 40.08 20.38
CA ALA A 195 -18.99 40.42 20.96
C ALA A 195 -19.02 40.10 22.46
N THR A 196 -18.03 39.36 22.93
CA THR A 196 -17.61 39.44 24.33
C THR A 196 -16.10 39.48 24.36
N ASP A 197 -15.60 40.67 24.68
CA ASP A 197 -14.24 40.92 25.15
C ASP A 197 -13.87 39.94 26.27
N GLN A 198 -12.76 39.21 26.10
CA GLN A 198 -12.02 38.74 27.26
C GLN A 198 -10.51 38.95 27.09
N LYS A 199 -10.13 40.06 27.74
CA LYS A 199 -8.83 40.62 28.06
C LYS A 199 -7.87 39.60 28.67
N ASN A 200 -6.68 39.52 28.05
CA ASN A 200 -5.32 39.25 28.54
C ASN A 200 -5.12 38.58 29.91
N ASN A 201 -4.18 37.62 29.96
CA ASN A 201 -3.08 37.63 30.93
C ASN A 201 -1.85 36.85 30.43
N MET A 202 -0.73 37.56 30.33
CA MET A 202 0.63 37.03 30.18
C MET A 202 1.17 36.50 31.53
N ALA A 203 1.92 35.41 31.49
CA ALA A 203 3.03 35.10 32.40
C ALA A 203 3.99 34.19 31.61
N SER A 204 5.14 34.66 31.13
CA SER A 204 6.39 35.01 31.83
C SER A 204 7.18 33.80 32.38
N MET A 205 8.26 33.51 31.66
CA MET A 205 9.59 33.01 32.09
C MET A 205 9.73 31.68 32.84
N GLY A 206 10.57 30.82 32.26
CA GLY A 206 11.31 29.79 32.95
C GLY A 206 12.44 29.23 32.06
N LYS A 207 13.57 29.95 31.98
CA LYS A 207 14.84 29.39 31.48
C LYS A 207 15.38 28.45 32.55
N GLY A 208 15.52 27.18 32.22
CA GLY A 208 16.25 26.19 33.01
C GLY A 208 17.42 25.68 32.19
N ASP A 209 18.61 26.20 32.47
CA ASP A 209 19.87 25.62 32.04
C ASP A 209 20.19 24.43 32.96
N THR A 210 20.44 23.25 32.38
CA THR A 210 21.07 22.13 33.09
C THR A 210 22.22 21.57 32.25
N PRO A 211 23.46 21.54 32.77
CA PRO A 211 24.59 20.88 32.14
C PRO A 211 24.76 19.44 32.65
N CYS A 212 25.24 18.56 31.75
CA CYS A 212 25.82 17.21 31.93
C CYS A 212 25.13 16.19 31.01
N GLY A 213 25.81 15.33 30.26
CA GLY A 213 27.23 15.04 30.23
C GLY A 213 27.60 14.24 28.97
N LYS A 214 28.90 14.21 28.69
CA LYS A 214 29.52 13.35 27.69
C LYS A 214 29.22 11.88 28.02
N CYS A 215 28.68 11.16 27.04
CA CYS A 215 28.79 9.72 26.97
C CYS A 215 29.65 9.37 25.75
N GLU A 216 30.83 8.85 26.03
CA GLU A 216 31.73 8.24 25.05
C GLU A 216 31.06 7.01 24.44
N SER A 217 31.11 6.90 23.12
CA SER A 217 30.67 5.71 22.39
C SER A 217 31.81 4.69 22.32
N PRO A 218 31.60 3.43 22.74
CA PRO A 218 32.55 2.35 22.46
C PRO A 218 32.46 1.93 20.99
N LYS A 219 33.62 1.74 20.36
CA LYS A 219 33.76 1.02 19.07
C LYS A 219 33.26 -0.42 19.23
N PRO A 220 32.49 -0.98 18.29
CA PRO A 220 32.32 -2.42 18.22
C PRO A 220 33.53 -3.07 17.55
N GLU A 221 34.06 -4.06 18.26
CA GLU A 221 35.06 -5.03 17.83
C GLU A 221 34.55 -5.86 16.66
N LYS A 222 35.49 -6.17 15.74
CA LYS A 222 35.38 -7.26 14.77
C LYS A 222 35.11 -8.56 15.53
N ASN A 223 34.08 -9.29 15.12
CA ASN A 223 34.13 -10.73 15.23
C ASN A 223 33.63 -11.39 13.95
N THR A 224 34.57 -12.04 13.29
CA THR A 224 34.41 -13.02 12.21
C THR A 224 33.81 -14.29 12.81
N ASP A 225 32.74 -14.82 12.22
CA ASP A 225 32.68 -16.27 12.00
C ASP A 225 31.76 -16.63 10.84
N ASN A 226 32.33 -17.44 9.96
CA ASN A 226 31.74 -18.00 8.75
C ASN A 226 30.77 -19.13 9.11
N THR A 227 29.65 -19.25 8.41
CA THR A 227 29.22 -20.58 7.96
C THR A 227 28.38 -20.54 6.68
N ASN A 228 28.86 -21.33 5.73
CA ASN A 228 28.34 -21.71 4.42
C ASN A 228 26.81 -21.82 4.29
N VAL A 229 26.25 -21.24 3.21
CA VAL A 229 25.22 -21.91 2.38
C VAL A 229 25.43 -21.53 0.90
N THR A 230 25.57 -22.55 0.07
CA THR A 230 25.73 -22.48 -1.38
C THR A 230 24.39 -22.75 -2.08
N HIS A 231 24.23 -22.15 -3.26
CA HIS A 231 23.30 -22.43 -4.35
C HIS A 231 21.89 -21.80 -4.32
N GLY A 232 21.80 -20.63 -4.96
CA GLY A 232 21.32 -20.56 -6.35
C GLY A 232 19.83 -20.28 -6.54
N THR A 233 19.49 -19.04 -6.89
CA THR A 233 18.35 -18.78 -7.78
C THR A 233 18.50 -17.43 -8.49
N THR A 234 18.27 -17.50 -9.79
CA THR A 234 18.36 -16.46 -10.82
C THR A 234 17.54 -15.22 -10.45
N GLY A 235 18.20 -14.06 -10.38
CA GLY A 235 17.57 -12.77 -10.17
C GLY A 235 16.71 -12.37 -11.38
N ALA A 236 15.39 -12.37 -11.19
CA ALA A 236 14.45 -11.71 -12.09
C ALA A 236 14.04 -10.38 -11.44
N SER A 237 14.21 -9.27 -12.16
CA SER A 237 13.88 -7.92 -11.71
C SER A 237 12.42 -7.84 -11.21
N GLY A 238 12.22 -7.32 -9.99
CA GLY A 238 10.94 -7.26 -9.29
C GLY A 238 9.80 -6.49 -9.98
N PHE A 239 10.07 -5.81 -11.09
CA PHE A 239 9.05 -5.05 -11.82
C PHE A 239 8.13 -5.89 -12.71
N VAL A 240 8.52 -7.14 -13.06
CA VAL A 240 7.71 -7.99 -13.97
C VAL A 240 6.78 -8.96 -13.20
N MET A 241 7.03 -9.23 -11.92
CA MET A 241 6.34 -10.29 -11.18
C MET A 241 5.08 -9.87 -10.41
N ILE A 242 4.80 -8.58 -10.24
CA ILE A 242 3.45 -8.15 -9.80
C ILE A 242 2.41 -8.52 -10.88
N GLY A 243 2.84 -8.66 -12.15
CA GLY A 243 2.01 -9.21 -13.23
C GLY A 243 2.05 -10.75 -13.38
N ALA A 244 3.02 -11.46 -12.81
CA ALA A 244 3.24 -12.88 -13.10
C ALA A 244 2.33 -13.85 -12.31
N LYS A 245 1.82 -13.46 -11.13
CA LYS A 245 0.84 -14.29 -10.40
C LYS A 245 -0.53 -14.36 -11.10
N VAL A 246 -0.85 -13.43 -12.01
CA VAL A 246 -2.15 -13.39 -12.72
C VAL A 246 -2.18 -14.36 -13.92
N VAL A 247 -1.04 -14.69 -14.52
CA VAL A 247 -1.00 -15.55 -15.72
C VAL A 247 -1.34 -17.01 -15.41
N ARG A 248 -1.16 -17.48 -14.17
CA ARG A 248 -1.43 -18.89 -13.82
C ARG A 248 -2.92 -19.22 -13.70
N ASN A 249 -3.80 -18.25 -13.47
CA ASN A 249 -5.24 -18.50 -13.31
C ASN A 249 -6.06 -18.29 -14.59
N MET A 250 -5.55 -17.59 -15.61
CA MET A 250 -6.28 -17.42 -16.89
C MET A 250 -6.08 -18.58 -17.88
N ALA A 251 -5.10 -19.47 -17.67
CA ALA A 251 -4.92 -20.65 -18.51
C ALA A 251 -5.97 -21.75 -18.28
N ILE A 252 -6.74 -21.71 -17.19
CA ILE A 252 -7.72 -22.77 -16.84
C ILE A 252 -9.12 -22.52 -17.43
N LEU A 253 -9.45 -21.28 -17.83
CA LEU A 253 -10.76 -20.98 -18.43
C LEU A 253 -10.80 -21.14 -19.96
N GLY A 254 -9.68 -21.49 -20.61
CA GLY A 254 -9.58 -21.64 -22.07
C GLY A 254 -9.89 -23.02 -22.65
N VAL A 255 -10.29 -24.01 -21.84
CA VAL A 255 -10.44 -25.41 -22.32
C VAL A 255 -11.90 -25.92 -22.37
N ILE A 256 -12.90 -25.11 -22.01
CA ILE A 256 -14.31 -25.52 -22.12
C ILE A 256 -15.03 -24.70 -23.21
N ALA A 257 -14.65 -24.91 -24.47
CA ALA A 257 -15.46 -24.54 -25.64
C ALA A 257 -14.97 -25.23 -26.92
N VAL A 258 -14.89 -26.57 -26.92
CA VAL A 258 -14.93 -27.38 -28.16
C VAL A 258 -15.73 -28.64 -27.88
N VAL A 259 -17.05 -28.54 -27.97
CA VAL A 259 -17.99 -29.60 -28.41
C VAL A 259 -19.12 -28.93 -29.16
#